data_AF-A0A2G5KHI6-F1
#
_entry.id   AF-A0A2G5KHI6-F1
#
_cell.length_a   1.000
_cell.length_b   1.000
_cell.length_c   1.000
_cell.angle_alpha   90.00
_cell.angle_beta   90.00
_cell.angle_gamma   90.00
#
_symmetry.space_group_name_H-M   'P 1'
#
loop_
_entity.id
_entity.type
_entity.pdbx_description
1 polymer ?
#
loop_
_entity_poly.entity_id
_entity_poly.type
_entity_poly.pdbx_seq_one_letter_code
_entity_poly.pdbx_strand_id
1 'polypeptide(L)'
;MENSNEYKYRRAKERVGAIKSFYNNLLAYCIVIPFLAWVNYNTTGFPWVIFPALGWGIGLVGHWANACGYNPILGKNWEERKIKELMNSNDF
;
A
#
# COMPACT_ATOMS: atom_id res chain seq x y z
N MET A 1 -23.24 -13.86 -19.12
CA MET A 1 -22.04 -13.04 -19.42
C MET A 1 -21.91 -11.82 -18.50
N GLU A 2 -22.97 -11.38 -17.81
CA GLU A 2 -22.99 -10.28 -16.82
C GLU A 2 -21.93 -10.42 -15.69
N ASN A 3 -21.85 -11.60 -15.06
CA ASN A 3 -20.98 -11.87 -13.90
C ASN A 3 -19.47 -11.65 -14.14
N SER A 4 -18.98 -11.81 -15.37
CA SER A 4 -17.54 -11.67 -15.68
C SER A 4 -17.10 -10.20 -15.70
N ASN A 5 -18.00 -9.29 -16.08
CA ASN A 5 -17.72 -7.86 -16.14
C ASN A 5 -17.73 -7.22 -14.75
N GLU A 6 -18.71 -7.55 -13.91
CA GLU A 6 -18.74 -7.09 -12.51
C GLU A 6 -17.51 -7.55 -11.72
N TYR A 7 -17.05 -8.79 -11.94
CA TYR A 7 -15.85 -9.32 -11.31
C TYR A 7 -14.58 -8.55 -11.69
N LYS A 8 -14.38 -8.29 -12.99
CA LYS A 8 -13.25 -7.47 -13.47
C LYS A 8 -13.32 -6.06 -12.89
N TYR A 9 -14.51 -5.48 -12.79
CA TYR A 9 -14.74 -4.15 -12.26
C TYR A 9 -14.43 -4.07 -10.77
N ARG A 10 -14.88 -5.04 -9.96
CA ARG A 10 -14.62 -5.10 -8.52
C ARG A 10 -13.12 -5.26 -8.22
N ARG A 11 -12.44 -6.14 -8.95
CA ARG A 11 -10.98 -6.33 -8.83
C ARG A 11 -10.18 -5.09 -9.23
N ALA A 12 -10.62 -4.38 -10.28
CA ALA A 12 -10.01 -3.11 -10.66
C ALA A 12 -10.22 -2.05 -9.56
N LYS A 13 -11.42 -1.99 -8.98
CA LYS A 13 -11.77 -1.03 -7.91
C LYS A 13 -10.98 -1.27 -6.63
N GLU A 14 -10.78 -2.52 -6.21
CA GLU A 14 -9.96 -2.86 -5.04
C GLU A 14 -8.49 -2.47 -5.23
N ARG A 15 -7.91 -2.76 -6.41
CA ARG A 15 -6.55 -2.34 -6.74
C ARG A 15 -6.39 -0.83 -6.70
N VAL A 16 -7.33 -0.10 -7.29
CA VAL A 16 -7.32 1.37 -7.27
C VAL A 16 -7.46 1.89 -5.85
N GLY A 17 -8.29 1.26 -5.01
CA GLY A 17 -8.43 1.61 -3.59
C GLY A 17 -7.13 1.44 -2.80
N ALA A 18 -6.44 0.32 -2.97
CA ALA A 18 -5.16 0.05 -2.33
C ALA A 18 -4.06 1.05 -2.76
N ILE A 19 -3.96 1.32 -4.06
CA ILE A 19 -3.03 2.30 -4.62
C ILE A 19 -3.34 3.70 -4.07
N LYS A 20 -4.62 4.09 -4.00
CA LYS A 20 -5.02 5.40 -3.50
C LYS A 20 -4.65 5.61 -2.03
N SER A 21 -4.82 4.59 -1.20
CA SER A 21 -4.42 4.62 0.22
C SER A 21 -2.89 4.73 0.38
N PHE A 22 -2.14 4.01 -0.46
CA PHE A 22 -0.68 4.11 -0.51
C PHE A 22 -0.21 5.51 -0.91
N TYR A 23 -0.76 6.06 -2.00
CA TYR A 23 -0.41 7.41 -2.46
C TYR A 23 -0.71 8.49 -1.42
N ASN A 24 -1.80 8.34 -0.65
CA ASN A 24 -2.12 9.28 0.41
C ASN A 24 -1.06 9.27 1.54
N ASN A 25 -0.61 8.07 1.94
CA ASN A 25 0.48 7.93 2.92
C ASN A 25 1.82 8.42 2.38
N LEU A 26 2.13 8.14 1.11
CA LEU A 26 3.35 8.62 0.44
C LEU A 26 3.38 10.14 0.36
N LEU A 27 2.25 10.75 -0.02
CA LEU A 27 2.11 12.21 -0.09
C LEU A 27 2.30 12.83 1.29
N ALA A 28 1.65 12.27 2.33
CA ALA A 28 1.85 12.71 3.70
C ALA A 28 3.33 12.58 4.12
N TYR A 29 4.00 11.46 3.81
CA TYR A 29 5.43 11.26 4.08
C TYR A 29 6.30 12.32 3.37
N CYS A 30 6.04 12.61 2.09
CA CYS A 30 6.76 13.62 1.32
C CYS A 30 6.56 15.06 1.85
N ILE A 31 5.49 15.35 2.58
CA ILE A 31 5.26 16.68 3.16
C ILE A 31 5.81 16.74 4.59
N VAL A 32 5.53 15.72 5.39
CA VAL A 32 5.87 15.64 6.81
C VAL A 32 7.38 15.50 7.01
N ILE A 33 8.06 14.63 6.28
CA ILE A 33 9.51 14.41 6.47
C ILE A 33 10.34 15.68 6.17
N PRO A 34 10.13 16.41 5.06
CA PRO A 34 10.83 17.68 4.83
C PRO A 34 10.48 18.75 5.86
N PHE A 35 9.23 18.79 6.31
CA PHE A 35 8.84 19.72 7.39
C PHE A 35 9.61 19.44 8.69
N LEU A 36 9.69 18.18 9.11
CA LEU A 36 10.50 17.80 10.27
C LEU A 36 11.99 18.03 10.03
N ALA A 37 12.50 17.78 8.83
CA ALA A 37 13.91 17.99 8.50
C ALA A 37 14.28 19.47 8.61
N TRP A 38 13.39 20.36 8.17
CA TRP A 38 13.54 21.80 8.31
C TRP A 38 13.53 22.26 9.77
N VAL A 39 12.61 21.74 10.60
CA VAL A 39 12.58 22.02 12.05
C VAL A 39 13.85 21.52 12.73
N ASN A 40 14.32 20.33 12.36
CA ASN A 40 15.53 19.72 12.89
C ASN A 40 16.76 20.59 12.61
N TYR A 41 16.91 21.01 11.35
CA TYR A 41 18.00 21.88 10.92
C TYR A 41 18.06 23.21 11.71
N ASN A 42 16.91 23.73 12.16
CA ASN A 42 16.84 24.97 12.92
C ASN A 42 17.04 24.78 14.44
N THR A 43 16.77 23.59 14.98
CA THR A 43 16.63 23.40 16.42
C THR A 43 17.80 22.65 17.05
N THR A 44 18.47 21.73 16.34
CA THR A 44 19.44 20.81 16.95
C THR A 44 20.50 20.35 15.94
N GLY A 45 21.75 20.16 16.39
CA GLY A 45 22.85 19.64 15.55
C GLY A 45 22.79 18.12 15.29
N PHE A 46 21.77 17.43 15.80
CA PHE A 46 21.59 15.98 15.68
C PHE A 46 20.32 15.64 14.87
N PRO A 47 20.45 14.88 13.77
CA PRO A 47 19.35 14.62 12.84
C PRO A 47 18.36 13.57 13.37
N TRP A 48 17.64 13.89 14.45
CA TRP A 48 16.55 13.07 14.99
C TRP A 48 15.43 12.76 13.99
N VAL A 49 15.34 13.46 12.84
CA VAL A 49 14.34 13.20 11.79
C VAL A 49 14.51 11.81 11.15
N ILE A 50 15.70 11.20 11.27
CA ILE A 50 16.00 9.87 10.75
C ILE A 50 15.12 8.80 11.43
N PHE A 51 14.77 8.94 12.71
CA PHE A 51 13.94 7.97 13.41
C PHE A 51 12.51 7.88 12.86
N PRO A 52 11.74 8.99 12.76
CA PRO A 52 10.42 8.95 12.14
C PRO A 52 10.51 8.65 10.64
N ALA A 53 11.54 9.13 9.92
CA ALA A 53 11.74 8.79 8.51
C ALA A 53 11.92 7.28 8.29
N LEU A 54 12.78 6.62 9.06
CA LEU A 54 13.00 5.18 8.94
C LEU A 54 11.79 4.37 9.42
N GLY A 55 11.18 4.74 10.55
CA GLY A 55 10.02 4.04 11.10
C GLY A 55 8.82 4.08 10.16
N TRP A 56 8.46 5.27 9.65
CA TRP A 56 7.40 5.40 8.65
C TRP A 56 7.81 4.86 7.28
N GLY A 57 9.06 5.01 6.89
CA GLY A 57 9.57 4.50 5.62
C GLY A 57 9.41 2.99 5.48
N ILE A 58 9.67 2.23 6.55
CA ILE A 58 9.47 0.77 6.56
C ILE A 58 7.97 0.42 6.39
N GLY A 59 7.07 1.11 7.09
CA GLY A 59 5.63 0.92 6.94
C GLY A 59 5.13 1.26 5.53
N LEU A 60 5.71 2.31 4.92
CA LEU A 60 5.40 2.75 3.56
C LEU A 60 5.83 1.71 2.53
N VAL A 61 7.01 1.09 2.69
CA VAL A 61 7.49 -0.01 1.85
C VAL A 61 6.57 -1.23 1.95
N GLY A 62 6.07 -1.55 3.15
CA GLY A 62 5.09 -2.62 3.35
C GLY A 62 3.77 -2.34 2.60
N HIS A 63 3.25 -1.10 2.70
CA HIS A 63 2.07 -0.70 1.94
C HIS A 63 2.31 -0.67 0.43
N TRP A 64 3.49 -0.27 -0.03
CA TRP A 64 3.87 -0.28 -1.43
C TRP A 64 3.90 -1.69 -2.01
N ALA A 65 4.54 -2.62 -1.29
CA ALA A 65 4.59 -4.03 -1.67
C ALA A 65 3.17 -4.62 -1.84
N ASN A 66 2.28 -4.29 -0.91
CA ASN A 66 0.88 -4.69 -0.97
C ASN A 66 0.13 -4.03 -2.15
N ALA A 67 0.31 -2.72 -2.37
CA ALA A 67 -0.34 -1.97 -3.45
C ALA A 67 0.14 -2.37 -4.86
N CYS A 68 1.41 -2.74 -5.02
CA CYS A 68 1.96 -3.26 -6.27
C CYS A 68 1.56 -4.72 -6.55
N GLY A 69 0.84 -5.40 -5.64
CA GLY A 69 0.52 -6.83 -5.77
C GLY A 69 1.75 -7.73 -5.64
N TYR A 70 2.83 -7.19 -5.06
CA TYR A 70 4.05 -7.91 -4.74
C TYR A 70 4.01 -8.22 -3.25
N ASN A 71 3.12 -9.12 -2.84
CA ASN A 71 3.19 -9.66 -1.50
C ASN A 71 4.43 -10.59 -1.47
N PRO A 72 5.54 -10.25 -0.79
CA PRO A 72 6.77 -11.04 -0.86
C PRO A 72 6.60 -12.46 -0.32
N ILE A 73 5.49 -12.72 0.39
CA ILE A 73 5.15 -14.00 1.01
C ILE A 73 4.09 -14.77 0.19
N LEU A 74 3.18 -14.08 -0.49
CA LEU A 74 2.02 -14.66 -1.17
C LEU A 74 1.79 -13.96 -2.51
N GLY A 75 2.69 -14.21 -3.48
CA GLY A 75 2.67 -13.53 -4.77
C GLY A 75 1.31 -13.57 -5.48
N LYS A 76 1.13 -12.70 -6.49
CA LYS A 76 -0.08 -12.49 -7.30
C LYS A 76 -0.87 -13.76 -7.73
N ASN A 77 -0.18 -14.90 -7.86
CA ASN A 77 -0.77 -16.22 -8.12
C ASN A 77 -1.60 -16.79 -6.95
N TRP A 78 -1.32 -16.42 -5.70
CA TRP A 78 -2.11 -16.81 -4.54
C TRP A 78 -3.44 -16.07 -4.50
N GLU A 79 -3.45 -14.75 -4.75
CA GLU A 79 -4.70 -13.98 -4.87
C GLU A 79 -5.60 -14.53 -5.97
N GLU A 80 -5.06 -14.78 -7.17
CA GLU A 80 -5.86 -15.35 -8.26
C GLU A 80 -6.39 -16.75 -7.93
N ARG A 81 -5.61 -17.58 -7.23
CA ARG A 81 -6.07 -18.89 -6.77
C ARG A 81 -7.14 -18.78 -5.70
N LYS A 82 -6.97 -17.92 -4.70
CA LYS A 82 -7.91 -17.77 -3.58
C LYS A 82 -9.24 -17.20 -4.04
N ILE A 83 -9.21 -16.23 -4.95
CA ILE A 83 -10.43 -15.68 -5.52
C ILE A 83 -11.14 -16.72 -6.40
N LYS A 84 -10.39 -17.49 -7.21
CA LYS A 84 -10.95 -18.60 -7.99
C LYS A 84 -11.57 -19.67 -7.07
N GLU A 85 -10.95 -19.95 -5.94
CA GLU A 85 -11.46 -20.88 -4.93
C GLU A 85 -12.73 -20.36 -4.26
N LEU A 86 -12.77 -19.09 -3.83
CA LEU A 86 -13.99 -18.46 -3.28
C LEU A 86 -15.14 -18.42 -4.30
N MET A 87 -14.83 -18.22 -5.58
CA MET A 87 -15.83 -18.19 -6.64
C MET A 87 -16.38 -19.59 -7.00
N ASN A 88 -15.53 -20.63 -6.87
CA ASN A 88 -15.96 -22.03 -6.99
C ASN A 88 -16.63 -22.55 -5.72
N SER A 89 -16.35 -21.93 -4.57
CA SER A 89 -16.95 -22.27 -3.28
C SER A 89 -18.26 -21.53 -3.01
N ASN A 90 -18.92 -21.01 -4.06
CA ASN A 90 -20.34 -20.63 -4.03
C ASN A 90 -21.22 -21.88 -4.10
N ASP A 91 -21.02 -22.77 -3.13
CA ASP A 91 -21.95 -23.85 -2.75
C ASP A 91 -22.84 -23.34 -1.60
N PHE A 92 -23.63 -22.30 -1.88
CA PHE A 92 -24.81 -21.90 -1.11
C PHE A 92 -25.83 -21.24 -2.04
#